data_AF-A0A5D0G093-F1
#
_entry.id   AF-A0A5D0G093-F1
#
_cell.length_a   1.000
_cell.length_b   1.000
_cell.length_c   1.000
_cell.angle_alpha   90.00
_cell.angle_beta   90.00
_cell.angle_gamma   90.00
#
_symmetry.space_group_name_H-M   'P 1'
#
loop_
_entity.id
_entity.type
_entity.pdbx_description
1 polymer ?
#
loop_
_entity_poly.entity_id
_entity_poly.type
_entity_poly.pdbx_seq_one_letter_code
_entity_poly.pdbx_strand_id
1 'polypeptide(L)' 'MKQKSFLYVLLLIIGLTIISAFVSNSQLESATEIIMILAAFKLLLVAFYFMDLRHANVFWKVLLIGGLTIFINLILII' A
#
# COMPACT_ATOMS: atom_id res chain seq x y z
N MET A 1 -14.69 -17.23 1.43
CA MET A 1 -13.61 -16.45 2.08
C MET A 1 -13.88 -16.39 3.58
N LYS A 2 -12.91 -16.70 4.45
CA LYS A 2 -13.11 -16.65 5.90
C LYS A 2 -13.15 -15.17 6.35
N GLN A 3 -14.34 -14.63 6.65
CA GLN A 3 -14.59 -13.22 7.05
C GLN A 3 -13.54 -12.64 8.02
N LYS A 4 -13.01 -13.46 8.92
CA LYS A 4 -11.99 -13.05 9.90
C LYS A 4 -10.76 -12.40 9.27
N SER A 5 -10.30 -12.89 8.11
CA SER A 5 -9.07 -12.39 7.50
C SER A 5 -9.27 -11.04 6.80
N PHE A 6 -10.50 -10.71 6.36
CA PHE A 6 -10.84 -9.40 5.79
C PHE A 6 -10.79 -8.28 6.83
N LEU A 7 -11.37 -8.52 8.02
CA LEU A 7 -11.35 -7.55 9.11
C LEU A 7 -9.91 -7.23 9.56
N TYR A 8 -9.03 -8.24 9.56
CA TYR A 8 -7.61 -8.05 9.89
C TYR A 8 -6.91 -7.12 8.90
N VAL A 9 -7.11 -7.30 7.60
CA VAL A 9 -6.49 -6.43 6.59
C VAL A 9 -7.07 -5.03 6.62
N LEU A 10 -8.37 -4.90 6.84
CA LEU A 10 -9.02 -3.59 7.02
C LEU A 10 -8.41 -2.83 8.22
N LEU A 11 -8.29 -3.49 9.37
CA LEU A 11 -7.64 -2.91 10.55
C LEU A 11 -6.18 -2.52 10.28
N LEU A 12 -5.45 -3.33 9.52
CA LEU A 12 -4.05 -3.05 9.16
C LEU A 12 -3.93 -1.80 8.28
N ILE A 13 -4.81 -1.62 7.28
CA ILE A 13 -4.86 -0.42 6.43
C ILE A 13 -5.22 0.83 7.23
N ILE A 14 -6.17 0.70 8.17
CA ILE A 14 -6.55 1.80 9.08
C ILE A 14 -5.36 2.18 9.96
N GLY A 15 -4.66 1.19 10.53
CA GLY A 15 -3.44 1.41 11.31
C GLY A 15 -2.35 2.13 10.52
N LEU A 16 -2.05 1.66 9.30
CA LEU A 16 -1.12 2.33 8.37
C LEU A 16 -1.55 3.78 8.06
N THR A 17 -2.85 4.07 8.08
CA THR A 17 -3.37 5.42 7.81
C THR A 17 -3.20 6.37 8.98
N ILE A 18 -3.44 5.87 10.19
CA ILE A 18 -3.17 6.63 11.42
C ILE A 18 -1.67 6.93 11.53
N ILE A 19 -0.82 5.93 11.25
CA ILE A 19 0.65 6.12 11.27
C ILE A 19 1.07 7.18 10.24
N SER A 20 0.56 7.14 9.00
CA SER A 20 0.88 8.20 8.02
C SER A 20 0.42 9.59 8.48
N ALA A 21 -0.74 9.69 9.14
CA ALA A 21 -1.23 10.97 9.65
C ALA A 21 -0.33 11.50 10.78
N PHE A 22 0.18 10.62 11.64
CA PHE A 22 1.11 11.00 12.70
C PHE A 22 2.47 11.42 12.14
N VAL A 23 3.00 10.67 11.18
CA VAL A 23 4.27 10.99 10.49
C VAL A 23 4.15 12.31 9.72
N SER A 24 3.00 12.60 9.10
CA SER A 24 2.76 13.86 8.41
C SER A 24 2.75 15.08 9.35
N ASN A 25 2.48 14.87 10.64
CA ASN A 25 2.47 15.94 11.64
C ASN A 25 3.80 16.03 12.40
N SER A 26 4.64 14.99 12.31
CA SER A 26 6.01 15.07 12.80
C SER A 26 6.86 15.90 11.85
N GLN A 27 7.65 16.83 12.38
CA GLN A 27 8.62 17.66 11.63
C GLN A 27 9.87 16.85 11.20
N LEU A 28 9.70 15.58 10.85
CA LEU A 28 10.79 14.74 10.36
C LEU A 28 11.13 15.16 8.93
N GLU A 29 12.41 15.41 8.65
CA GLU A 29 12.88 15.75 7.30
C GLU A 29 12.56 14.64 6.29
N SER A 30 12.61 13.37 6.72
CA SER A 30 12.27 12.19 5.90
C SER A 30 10.79 11.80 5.94
N ALA A 31 9.88 12.66 6.45
CA ALA A 31 8.45 12.33 6.55
C ALA A 31 7.84 11.94 5.19
N THR A 32 8.24 12.60 4.11
CA THR A 32 7.77 12.35 2.75
C THR A 32 8.13 10.94 2.27
N GLU A 33 9.39 10.53 2.42
CA GLU A 33 9.87 9.20 2.04
C GLU A 33 9.13 8.10 2.82
N ILE A 34 8.96 8.32 4.13
CA ILE A 34 8.27 7.36 5.01
C ILE A 34 6.80 7.21 4.58
N ILE A 35 6.09 8.30 4.31
CA ILE A 35 4.69 8.27 3.87
C ILE A 35 4.56 7.58 2.51
N MET A 36 5.49 7.82 1.59
CA MET A 36 5.54 7.19 0.27
C MET A 36 5.72 5.67 0.38
N ILE A 37 6.66 5.20 1.21
CA ILE A 37 6.84 3.77 1.49
C ILE A 37 5.56 3.18 2.10
N LEU A 38 4.94 3.89 3.05
CA LEU A 38 3.69 3.46 3.68
C LEU A 38 2.54 3.36 2.67
N ALA A 39 2.50 4.25 1.67
CA ALA A 39 1.53 4.22 0.58
C ALA A 39 1.75 3.01 -0.36
N ALA A 40 3.00 2.64 -0.66
CA ALA A 40 3.32 1.43 -1.42
C ALA A 40 2.79 0.16 -0.71
N PHE A 41 3.00 0.06 0.60
CA PHE A 41 2.47 -1.05 1.39
C PHE A 41 0.94 -1.10 1.38
N LYS A 42 0.26 0.06 1.49
CA LYS A 42 -1.21 0.13 1.39
C LYS A 42 -1.70 -0.36 0.02
N LEU A 43 -1.04 0.04 -1.07
CA LEU A 43 -1.36 -0.40 -2.43
C LEU A 43 -1.25 -1.93 -2.58
N LEU A 44 -0.19 -2.53 -2.04
CA LEU A 44 -0.02 -3.98 -2.04
C LEU A 44 -1.13 -4.68 -1.25
N LEU A 45 -1.44 -4.22 -0.04
CA LEU A 45 -2.48 -4.80 0.80
C LEU A 45 -3.85 -4.74 0.11
N VAL A 46 -4.21 -3.58 -0.44
CA VAL A 46 -5.48 -3.40 -1.15
C VAL A 46 -5.54 -4.32 -2.36
N ALA A 47 -4.50 -4.32 -3.18
CA ALA A 47 -4.51 -5.10 -4.40
C ALA A 47 -4.56 -6.62 -4.11
N PHE A 48 -3.71 -7.15 -3.22
CA PHE A 48 -3.73 -8.58 -2.90
C PHE A 48 -5.04 -9.03 -2.23
N TYR A 49 -5.61 -8.20 -1.35
CA TYR A 49 -6.69 -8.64 -0.47
C TYR A 49 -8.10 -8.20 -0.91
N PHE A 50 -8.25 -7.00 -1.47
CA PHE A 50 -9.53 -6.51 -1.96
C PHE A 50 -9.77 -6.88 -3.42
N MET A 51 -8.71 -7.00 -4.22
CA MET A 51 -8.85 -7.32 -5.65
C MET A 51 -8.83 -8.83 -5.95
N ASP A 52 -8.86 -9.68 -4.90
CA ASP A 52 -8.68 -11.13 -4.96
C ASP A 52 -7.67 -11.54 -6.04
N LEU A 53 -6.49 -10.91 -5.97
CA LEU A 53 -5.47 -10.99 -7.03
C LEU A 53 -4.93 -12.40 -7.23
N ARG A 54 -5.22 -13.30 -6.28
CA ARG A 54 -4.94 -14.73 -6.38
C ARG A 54 -5.79 -15.40 -7.48
N HIS A 55 -7.03 -14.99 -7.67
CA HIS A 55 -7.92 -15.45 -8.74
C HIS A 55 -7.97 -14.53 -9.97
N ALA A 56 -7.36 -13.34 -9.89
CA ALA A 56 -7.38 -12.39 -10.99
C ALA A 56 -6.53 -12.86 -12.20
N ASN A 57 -6.98 -12.47 -13.39
CA ASN A 57 -6.27 -12.66 -14.66
C ASN A 57 -4.84 -12.11 -14.58
N VAL A 58 -3.93 -12.72 -15.33
CA VAL A 58 -2.50 -12.33 -15.40
C VAL A 58 -2.34 -10.83 -15.71
N PHE A 59 -3.27 -10.25 -16.47
CA PHE A 59 -3.36 -8.81 -16.73
C PHE A 59 -3.29 -7.95 -15.46
N TRP A 60 -4.11 -8.26 -14.43
CA TRP A 60 -4.14 -7.49 -13.19
C TRP A 60 -2.86 -7.65 -12.36
N LYS A 61 -2.24 -8.84 -12.42
CA LYS A 61 -0.95 -9.10 -11.77
C LYS A 61 0.15 -8.25 -12.40
N VAL A 62 0.22 -8.22 -13.73
CA VAL A 62 1.18 -7.41 -14.48
C VAL A 62 0.93 -5.92 -14.26
N LEU A 63 -0.32 -5.48 -14.25
CA LEU A 63 -0.69 -4.08 -14.03
C LEU A 63 -0.27 -3.60 -12.63
N LEU A 64 -0.48 -4.42 -11.59
CA LEU A 64 -0.01 -4.12 -10.24
C LEU A 64 1.51 -4.01 -10.20
N ILE A 65 2.23 -5.00 -10.73
CA ILE A 65 3.70 -5.00 -10.73
C ILE A 65 4.22 -3.76 -11.47
N GLY A 66 3.69 -3.47 -12.65
CA GLY A 66 4.06 -2.28 -13.42
C GLY A 66 3.77 -0.98 -12.67
N GLY A 67 2.59 -0.87 -12.05
CA GLY A 67 2.23 0.27 -11.21
C GLY A 67 3.16 0.45 -10.02
N LEU A 68 3.54 -0.64 -9.34
CA LEU A 68 4.47 -0.63 -8.22
C LEU A 68 5.88 -0.20 -8.67
N THR A 69 6.36 -0.71 -9.80
CA THR A 69 7.66 -0.32 -10.37
C THR A 69 7.71 1.17 -10.71
N ILE A 70 6.66 1.71 -11.34
CA ILE A 70 6.56 3.15 -11.63
C ILE A 70 6.53 3.95 -10.33
N PHE A 71 5.76 3.51 -9.34
CA PHE A 71 5.64 4.17 -8.05
C PHE A 71 6.99 4.22 -7.32
N ILE A 72 7.74 3.12 -7.29
CA ILE A 72 9.08 3.07 -6.68
C ILE A 72 10.07 3.97 -7.43
N ASN A 73 10.04 3.97 -8.77
CA ASN A 73 10.89 4.86 -9.55
C ASN A 73 10.59 6.34 -9.28
N LEU A 74 9.32 6.69 -9.11
CA LEU A 74 8.93 8.06 -8.74
C LEU A 74 9.47 8.44 -7.36
N ILE A 75 9.47 7.51 -6.40
CA ILE A 75 10.06 7.74 -5.08
C ILE A 75 11.57 8.01 -5.19
N LEU A 76 12.29 7.27 -6.04
CA LEU A 76 13.74 7.41 -6.20
C LEU A 76 14.19 8.68 -6.94
N ILE A 77 13.29 9.31 -7.70
CA ILE A 77 13.57 10.53 -8.47
C ILE A 77 13.42 11.79 -7.59
N ILE A 78 12.60 11.73 -6.55
CA ILE A 78 12.36 12.81 -5.58
C ILE A 78 13.53 12.86 -4.59
#